data_AF-A0A8J7VD83-F1
#
_entry.id   AF-A0A8J7VD83-F1
#
_cell.length_a   1.000
_cell.length_b   1.000
_cell.length_c   1.000
_cell.angle_alpha   90.00
_cell.angle_beta   90.00
_cell.angle_gamma   90.00
#
_symmetry.space_group_name_H-M   'P 1'
#
loop_
_entity.id
_entity.type
_entity.pdbx_description
1 polymer ?
#
loop_
_entity_poly.entity_id
_entity_poly.type
_entity_poly.pdbx_seq_one_letter_code
_entity_poly.pdbx_strand_id
1 'polypeptide(L)'
;MKLTLFTIICLTLGLCASAAADSVKMGERLLQVETVYLTPVTAVGWNEPILLGRKISGSDFRRGSEGAAVISRAVWQGHFGKVSAIGRLVHVNEYPYRIVGIADEASEEGRGAKIWLTRHK
;
A
#
# COMPACT_ATOMS: atom_id res chain seq x y z
N MET A 1 16.98 -21.90 4.73
CA MET A 1 16.93 -20.99 5.89
C MET A 1 17.64 -19.70 5.51
N LYS A 2 16.92 -18.79 4.82
CA LYS A 2 17.43 -17.47 4.44
C LYS A 2 16.90 -16.47 5.46
N LEU A 3 17.69 -16.16 6.48
CA LEU A 3 17.47 -14.94 7.25
C LEU A 3 17.81 -13.78 6.31
N THR A 4 16.78 -13.19 5.71
CA THR A 4 16.93 -12.04 4.83
C THR A 4 17.35 -10.85 5.68
N LEU A 5 18.53 -10.30 5.38
CA LEU A 5 19.23 -9.20 6.05
C LEU A 5 18.37 -7.93 6.31
N PHE A 6 17.17 -7.81 5.74
CA PHE A 6 16.31 -6.65 5.83
C PHE A 6 15.59 -6.49 7.19
N THR A 7 15.43 -7.54 7.98
CA THR A 7 14.86 -7.41 9.34
C THR A 7 15.77 -6.57 10.26
N ILE A 8 17.08 -6.50 9.98
CA ILE A 8 18.06 -5.87 10.88
C ILE A 8 18.15 -4.35 10.68
N ILE A 9 17.87 -3.82 9.49
CA ILE A 9 17.97 -2.36 9.25
C ILE A 9 16.78 -1.60 9.85
N CYS A 10 15.62 -2.25 10.05
CA CYS A 10 14.48 -1.62 10.72
C CYS A 10 14.61 -1.53 12.26
N LEU A 11 15.55 -2.27 12.85
CA LEU A 11 15.60 -2.50 14.30
C LEU A 11 16.29 -1.38 15.10
N THR A 12 16.94 -0.41 14.44
CA THR A 12 17.66 0.69 15.12
C THR A 12 16.92 2.02 15.17
N LEU A 13 15.80 2.22 14.47
CA LEU A 13 15.12 3.54 14.39
C LEU A 13 13.60 3.56 14.67
N GLY A 14 12.99 2.45 15.11
CA GLY A 14 11.60 2.48 15.60
C GLY A 14 10.54 2.96 14.58
N LEU A 15 10.86 2.96 13.29
CA LEU A 15 10.06 3.56 12.22
C LEU A 15 9.58 2.52 11.19
N CYS A 16 9.36 1.28 11.61
CA CYS A 16 9.05 0.21 10.65
C CYS A 16 7.58 0.28 10.21
N ALA A 17 7.35 0.56 8.92
CA ALA A 17 6.08 0.18 8.29
C ALA A 17 5.99 -1.35 8.35
N SER A 18 4.86 -1.88 8.83
CA SER A 18 4.66 -3.32 8.86
C SER A 18 4.27 -3.78 7.46
N ALA A 19 5.09 -4.66 6.87
CA ALA A 19 4.79 -5.37 5.65
C ALA A 19 4.26 -6.78 6.01
N ALA A 20 3.06 -7.11 5.57
CA ALA A 20 2.45 -8.42 5.72
C ALA A 20 1.99 -8.93 4.35
N ALA A 21 2.18 -10.22 4.05
CA ALA A 21 1.54 -10.84 2.91
C ALA A 21 0.07 -11.06 3.26
N ASP A 22 -0.81 -10.19 2.76
CA ASP A 22 -2.24 -10.23 3.02
C ASP A 22 -3.00 -10.64 1.76
N SER A 23 -4.13 -11.32 1.97
CA SER A 23 -5.09 -11.58 0.91
C SER A 23 -5.99 -10.36 0.74
N VAL A 24 -5.85 -9.64 -0.37
CA VAL A 24 -6.61 -8.44 -0.68
C VAL A 24 -7.74 -8.77 -1.64
N LYS A 25 -8.97 -8.46 -1.24
CA LYS A 25 -10.14 -8.62 -2.11
C LYS A 25 -10.32 -7.36 -2.95
N MET A 26 -10.24 -7.52 -4.27
CA MET A 26 -10.61 -6.49 -5.23
C MET A 26 -11.71 -7.02 -6.15
N GLY A 27 -12.91 -6.44 -6.04
CA GLY A 27 -14.10 -7.01 -6.67
C GLY A 27 -14.35 -8.45 -6.19
N GLU A 28 -14.43 -9.39 -7.13
CA GLU A 28 -14.62 -10.83 -6.86
C GLU A 28 -13.30 -11.61 -6.71
N ARG A 29 -12.13 -10.96 -6.88
CA ARG A 29 -10.82 -11.65 -6.90
C ARG A 29 -10.03 -11.41 -5.61
N LEU A 30 -9.43 -12.49 -5.08
CA LEU A 30 -8.46 -12.44 -3.99
C LEU A 30 -7.04 -12.41 -4.57
N LEU A 31 -6.25 -11.42 -4.16
CA LEU A 31 -4.86 -11.23 -4.58
C LEU A 31 -3.94 -11.41 -3.38
N GLN A 32 -2.88 -12.19 -3.56
CA GLN A 32 -1.76 -12.19 -2.62
C GLN A 32 -0.91 -10.98 -2.95
N VAL A 33 -0.91 -9.99 -2.06
CA VAL A 33 -0.10 -8.78 -2.22
C VAL A 33 0.64 -8.49 -0.93
N GLU A 34 1.82 -7.92 -1.08
CA GLU A 34 2.53 -7.38 0.07
C GLU A 34 1.83 -6.08 0.50
N THR A 35 1.25 -6.11 1.69
CA THR A 35 0.52 -5.01 2.28
C THR A 35 1.41 -4.27 3.26
N VAL A 36 1.56 -2.97 3.04
CA VAL A 36 2.37 -2.08 3.86
C VAL A 36 1.47 -1.09 4.58
N TYR A 37 1.37 -1.20 5.90
CA TYR A 37 0.60 -0.27 6.70
C TYR A 37 1.44 0.96 7.06
N LEU A 38 0.97 2.12 6.64
CA LEU A 38 1.52 3.41 7.00
C LEU A 38 0.86 3.95 8.26
N THR A 39 1.59 4.73 9.03
CA THR A 39 1.08 5.58 10.10
C THR A 39 1.20 7.04 9.68
N PRO A 40 0.60 8.01 10.40
CA PRO A 40 0.79 9.42 10.09
C PRO A 40 2.27 9.81 9.98
N VAL A 41 3.11 9.25 10.87
CA VAL A 41 4.55 9.54 10.91
C VAL A 41 5.27 8.94 9.70
N THR A 42 5.03 7.66 9.37
CA THR A 42 5.72 7.01 8.26
C THR A 42 5.26 7.51 6.89
N ALA A 43 4.03 8.01 6.77
CA ALA A 43 3.52 8.56 5.52
C ALA A 43 4.23 9.85 5.09
N VAL A 44 4.70 10.68 6.04
CA VAL A 44 5.42 11.92 5.73
C VAL A 44 6.76 11.66 5.04
N GLY A 45 7.47 10.61 5.48
CA GLY A 45 8.75 10.20 4.89
C GLY A 45 8.62 9.27 3.68
N TRP A 46 7.41 8.83 3.35
CA TRP A 46 7.19 7.88 2.26
C TRP A 46 7.25 8.58 0.89
N ASN A 47 8.27 8.23 0.10
CA ASN A 47 8.59 8.97 -1.12
C ASN A 47 8.41 8.20 -2.43
N GLU A 48 7.46 7.26 -2.51
CA GLU A 48 7.25 6.57 -3.79
C GLU A 48 6.73 7.51 -4.88
N PRO A 49 7.29 7.46 -6.11
CA PRO A 49 6.77 8.21 -7.23
C PRO A 49 5.34 7.77 -7.53
N ILE A 50 4.43 8.73 -7.70
CA ILE A 50 3.03 8.45 -8.05
C ILE A 50 2.86 8.67 -9.55
N LEU A 51 2.37 7.65 -10.25
CA LEU A 51 2.01 7.71 -11.66
C LEU A 51 0.70 8.45 -11.87
N LEU A 52 -0.31 8.13 -11.05
CA LEU A 52 -1.66 8.66 -11.16
C LEU A 52 -2.25 8.87 -9.76
N GLY A 53 -3.02 9.94 -9.57
CA GLY A 53 -3.66 10.27 -8.30
C GLY A 53 -2.70 10.96 -7.32
N ARG A 54 -2.73 10.57 -6.05
CA ARG A 54 -1.94 11.20 -4.97
C ARG A 54 -1.36 10.19 -3.99
N LYS A 55 -0.38 10.63 -3.21
CA LYS A 55 0.11 9.89 -2.03
C LYS A 55 -0.93 9.88 -0.91
N ILE A 56 -0.78 8.91 -0.01
CA ILE A 56 -1.44 8.93 1.31
C ILE A 56 -0.88 10.12 2.10
N SER A 57 -1.73 10.86 2.78
CA SER A 57 -1.35 12.05 3.55
C SER A 57 -1.91 12.01 4.98
N GLY A 58 -1.47 12.94 5.82
CA GLY A 58 -1.91 13.03 7.22
C GLY A 58 -3.44 13.11 7.39
N SER A 59 -4.17 13.66 6.42
CA SER A 59 -5.64 13.75 6.48
C SER A 59 -6.34 12.40 6.42
N ASP A 60 -5.71 11.42 5.79
CA ASP A 60 -6.29 10.07 5.59
C ASP A 60 -6.26 9.25 6.88
N PHE A 61 -5.52 9.70 7.90
CA PHE A 61 -5.44 9.05 9.21
C PHE A 61 -6.39 9.63 10.26
N ARG A 62 -7.18 10.64 9.91
CA ARG A 62 -8.15 11.22 10.85
C ARG A 62 -9.24 10.21 11.17
N ARG A 63 -9.77 10.28 12.39
CA ARG A 63 -10.91 9.48 12.80
C ARG A 63 -12.11 9.78 11.90
N GLY A 64 -12.75 8.74 11.37
CA GLY A 64 -13.88 8.86 10.45
C GLY A 64 -13.50 9.12 8.98
N SER A 65 -12.21 9.25 8.65
CA SER A 65 -11.78 9.20 7.26
C SER A 65 -11.97 7.79 6.70
N GLU A 66 -12.39 7.69 5.44
CA GLU A 66 -12.32 6.43 4.70
C GLU A 66 -10.85 6.00 4.61
N GLY A 67 -10.57 4.69 4.77
CA GLY A 67 -9.21 4.17 4.63
C GLY A 67 -8.65 4.50 3.25
N ALA A 68 -7.38 4.92 3.17
CA ALA A 68 -6.75 5.24 1.89
C ALA A 68 -5.75 4.15 1.48
N ALA A 69 -5.76 3.83 0.19
CA ALA A 69 -4.87 2.86 -0.44
C ALA A 69 -4.11 3.50 -1.61
N VAL A 70 -2.83 3.15 -1.74
CA VAL A 70 -2.07 3.32 -2.98
C VAL A 70 -1.64 1.95 -3.45
N ILE A 71 -1.84 1.66 -4.73
CA ILE A 71 -1.47 0.37 -5.32
C ILE A 71 -0.26 0.52 -6.23
N SER A 72 0.54 -0.53 -6.34
CA SER A 72 1.67 -0.56 -7.25
C SER A 72 1.22 -0.70 -8.71
N ARG A 73 2.10 -0.38 -9.68
CA ARG A 73 1.82 -0.56 -11.10
C ARG A 73 1.47 -2.02 -11.44
N ALA A 74 2.16 -3.01 -10.85
CA ALA A 74 1.87 -4.42 -11.12
C ALA A 74 0.46 -4.81 -10.65
N VAL A 75 0.04 -4.33 -9.48
CA VAL A 75 -1.33 -4.53 -8.99
C VAL A 75 -2.34 -3.88 -9.93
N TRP A 76 -2.08 -2.64 -10.35
CA TRP A 76 -2.97 -1.92 -11.25
C TRP A 76 -3.13 -2.63 -12.61
N GLN A 77 -2.02 -2.95 -13.27
CA GLN A 77 -2.05 -3.60 -14.59
C GLN A 77 -2.62 -5.02 -14.53
N GLY A 78 -2.29 -5.78 -13.48
CA GLY A 78 -2.74 -7.17 -13.31
C GLY A 78 -4.21 -7.31 -12.90
N HIS A 79 -4.86 -6.24 -12.46
CA HIS A 79 -6.26 -6.30 -12.01
C HIS A 79 -7.22 -5.36 -12.73
N PHE A 80 -6.82 -4.11 -12.99
CA PHE A 80 -7.66 -3.11 -13.65
C PHE A 80 -7.27 -2.90 -15.12
N GLY A 81 -6.13 -3.42 -15.57
CA GLY A 81 -5.62 -3.23 -16.93
C GLY A 81 -5.36 -1.75 -17.21
N LYS A 82 -6.02 -1.19 -18.23
CA LYS A 82 -5.94 0.24 -18.60
C LYS A 82 -7.01 1.10 -17.93
N VAL A 83 -7.92 0.51 -17.16
CA VAL A 83 -9.04 1.22 -16.54
C VAL A 83 -8.58 1.94 -15.28
N SER A 84 -9.14 3.12 -15.01
CA SER A 84 -8.82 3.87 -13.80
C SER A 84 -9.23 3.08 -12.55
N ALA A 85 -8.25 2.84 -11.69
CA ALA A 85 -8.43 2.25 -10.36
C ALA A 85 -8.70 3.32 -9.29
N ILE A 86 -8.34 4.58 -9.55
CA ILE A 86 -8.52 5.70 -8.61
C ILE A 86 -10.00 5.85 -8.26
N GLY A 87 -10.28 5.99 -6.97
CA GLY A 87 -11.62 6.13 -6.41
C GLY A 87 -12.34 4.80 -6.14
N ARG A 88 -11.83 3.67 -6.64
CA ARG A 88 -12.42 2.34 -6.36
C ARG A 88 -12.06 1.86 -4.96
N LEU A 89 -12.89 0.93 -4.45
CA LEU A 89 -12.67 0.29 -3.15
C LEU A 89 -11.93 -1.04 -3.31
N VAL A 90 -11.03 -1.29 -2.38
CA VAL A 90 -10.41 -2.60 -2.13
C VAL A 90 -10.67 -2.98 -0.68
N HIS A 91 -10.85 -4.26 -0.41
CA HIS A 91 -11.09 -4.74 0.94
C HIS A 91 -9.88 -5.53 1.42
N VAL A 92 -9.32 -5.11 2.55
CA VAL A 92 -8.21 -5.78 3.20
C VAL A 92 -8.67 -6.16 4.59
N ASN A 93 -8.69 -7.47 4.89
CA ASN A 93 -9.23 -7.99 6.14
C ASN A 93 -10.64 -7.45 6.45
N GLU A 94 -11.52 -7.43 5.45
CA GLU A 94 -12.90 -6.90 5.49
C GLU A 94 -13.03 -5.37 5.65
N TYR A 95 -11.93 -4.64 5.83
CA TYR A 95 -11.95 -3.18 5.90
C TYR A 95 -11.86 -2.55 4.50
N PRO A 96 -12.76 -1.60 4.15
CA PRO A 96 -12.72 -0.93 2.87
C PRO A 96 -11.64 0.17 2.85
N TYR A 97 -10.86 0.17 1.78
CA TYR A 97 -9.89 1.22 1.46
C TYR A 97 -10.16 1.78 0.07
N ARG A 98 -10.17 3.11 -0.06
CA ARG A 98 -10.27 3.80 -1.34
C ARG A 98 -8.90 3.96 -1.97
N ILE A 99 -8.78 3.55 -3.23
CA ILE A 99 -7.56 3.76 -4.00
C ILE A 99 -7.45 5.26 -4.32
N VAL A 100 -6.43 5.93 -3.77
CA VAL A 100 -6.15 7.35 -3.98
C VAL A 100 -4.97 7.60 -4.92
N GLY A 101 -4.15 6.58 -5.18
CA GLY A 101 -2.98 6.69 -6.05
C GLY A 101 -2.51 5.36 -6.62
N ILE A 102 -1.74 5.46 -7.70
CA ILE A 102 -0.99 4.37 -8.31
C ILE A 102 0.48 4.75 -8.27
N ALA A 103 1.31 3.96 -7.58
CA ALA A 103 2.75 4.18 -7.49
C ALA A 103 3.48 3.60 -8.70
N ASP A 104 4.57 4.27 -9.09
CA ASP A 104 5.57 3.69 -9.99
C ASP A 104 6.42 2.69 -9.20
N GLU A 105 6.64 1.50 -9.77
CA GLU A 105 7.61 0.53 -9.24
C GLU A 105 9.00 0.82 -9.81
N ALA A 106 9.44 2.09 -9.75
CA ALA A 106 10.73 2.49 -10.33
C ALA A 106 11.94 1.95 -9.54
N SER A 107 11.72 1.48 -8.31
CA SER A 107 12.75 0.86 -7.47
C SER A 107 12.94 -0.63 -7.79
N GLU A 108 14.19 -1.07 -7.91
CA GLU A 108 14.56 -2.50 -8.01
C GLU A 108 14.03 -3.34 -6.82
N GLU A 109 13.86 -2.72 -5.65
CA GLU A 109 13.25 -3.29 -4.43
C GLU A 109 11.71 -3.44 -4.53
N GLY A 110 11.12 -2.86 -5.58
CA GLY A 110 9.68 -2.68 -5.80
C GLY A 110 9.04 -3.64 -6.79
N ARG A 111 9.76 -4.66 -7.31
CA ARG A 111 9.30 -5.59 -8.37
C ARG A 111 8.15 -6.54 -7.97
N GLY A 112 7.40 -6.25 -6.91
CA GLY A 112 6.31 -7.07 -6.38
C GLY A 112 4.98 -6.33 -6.32
N ALA A 113 3.89 -7.08 -6.42
CA ALA A 113 2.54 -6.55 -6.23
C ALA A 113 2.37 -6.03 -4.79
N LYS A 114 2.40 -4.70 -4.63
CA LYS A 114 2.37 -4.02 -3.33
C LYS A 114 1.13 -3.14 -3.18
N ILE A 115 0.65 -3.03 -1.95
CA ILE A 115 -0.38 -2.08 -1.57
C ILE A 115 0.02 -1.35 -0.29
N TRP A 116 -0.03 -0.02 -0.32
CA TRP A 116 0.19 0.81 0.85
C TRP A 116 -1.16 1.27 1.39
N LEU A 117 -1.38 1.09 2.68
CA LEU A 117 -2.65 1.38 3.34
C LEU A 117 -2.44 2.31 4.52
N THR A 118 -3.45 3.12 4.84
CA THR A 118 -3.52 3.75 6.15
C THR A 118 -3.72 2.68 7.24
N ARG A 119 -2.91 2.69 8.30
CA ARG A 119 -3.15 1.85 9.47
C ARG A 119 -4.48 2.23 10.11
N HIS A 120 -5.37 1.25 10.24
CA HIS A 120 -6.59 1.41 11.03
C HIS A 120 -6.23 1.36 12.52
N LYS A 121 -6.80 2.26 13.32
CA LYS A 121 -6.70 2.19 14.79
C LYS A 121 -7.58 1.09 15.35
#